data_AF-A0A520BD10-F1
#
_entry.id   AF-A0A520BD10-F1
#
_cell.length_a   1.000
_cell.length_b   1.000
_cell.length_c   1.000
_cell.angle_alpha   90.00
_cell.angle_beta   90.00
_cell.angle_gamma   90.00
#
_symmetry.space_group_name_H-M   'P 1'
#
loop_
_entity.id
_entity.type
_entity.pdbx_description
1 polymer ?
#
loop_
_entity_poly.entity_id
_entity_poly.type
_entity_poly.pdbx_seq_one_letter_code
_entity_poly.pdbx_strand_id
1 'polypeptide(L)'
;MALEKKSGYRKNFSLSVTFIALISILFILSLFLAFNYSKKSIENEFVSEKVNVLEESIKPYNEFFQNKMPEVSYYNGFLDSATASKFVDTIALKFPFISKVKFYDSEVRNTPVKDGMNAGHFSIGPKSIFQFGKTVKPDSVKLFSESDTRSFKVDDDFNGMALKLVRFIDKLDTASVPSQEELFTNFSVVLSNKITYLNIPRREDLKVYKEMLQSKLNPAPVYQQDMLVFQLDPHKIKIINT
;
A
#
# COMPACT_ATOMS: atom_id res chain seq x y z
N MET A 1 -37.18 -88.20 -46.79
CA MET A 1 -38.07 -87.12 -46.30
C MET A 1 -37.30 -86.32 -45.26
N ALA A 2 -36.76 -85.17 -45.63
CA ALA A 2 -35.99 -84.32 -44.74
C ALA A 2 -36.95 -83.40 -43.96
N LEU A 3 -36.92 -83.49 -42.63
CA LEU A 3 -37.64 -82.59 -41.73
C LEU A 3 -36.82 -81.30 -41.59
N GLU A 4 -37.19 -80.25 -42.32
CA GLU A 4 -36.67 -78.89 -42.06
C GLU A 4 -37.14 -78.41 -40.67
N LYS A 5 -36.19 -78.31 -39.75
CA LYS A 5 -36.42 -77.68 -38.44
C LYS A 5 -36.30 -76.16 -38.60
N LYS A 6 -37.43 -75.46 -38.80
CA LYS A 6 -37.49 -73.98 -38.73
C LYS A 6 -37.11 -73.53 -37.31
N SER A 7 -35.85 -73.13 -37.12
CA SER A 7 -35.41 -72.40 -35.93
C SER A 7 -36.15 -71.07 -35.85
N GLY A 8 -37.04 -70.93 -34.87
CA GLY A 8 -37.84 -69.73 -34.64
C GLY A 8 -37.04 -68.59 -34.02
N TYR A 9 -36.14 -67.96 -34.79
CA TYR A 9 -35.50 -66.72 -34.38
C TYR A 9 -36.48 -65.55 -34.58
N ARG A 10 -37.15 -65.10 -33.51
CA ARG A 10 -37.93 -63.86 -33.50
C ARG A 10 -36.98 -62.65 -33.46
N LYS A 11 -36.81 -61.96 -34.59
CA LYS A 11 -36.07 -60.69 -34.67
C LYS A 11 -36.77 -59.60 -33.84
N ASN A 12 -36.23 -59.27 -32.67
CA ASN A 12 -36.71 -58.17 -31.83
C ASN A 12 -36.10 -56.82 -32.27
N PHE A 13 -36.26 -56.46 -33.55
CA PHE A 13 -35.67 -55.25 -34.13
C PHE A 13 -36.09 -53.97 -33.39
N SER A 14 -37.34 -53.90 -32.93
CA SER A 14 -37.86 -52.80 -32.11
C SER A 14 -37.10 -52.62 -30.80
N LEU A 15 -36.74 -53.71 -30.12
CA LEU A 15 -35.98 -53.65 -28.86
C LEU A 15 -34.56 -53.13 -29.09
N SER A 16 -33.90 -53.59 -30.16
CA SER A 16 -32.56 -53.11 -30.54
C SER A 16 -32.56 -51.62 -30.89
N VAL A 17 -33.56 -51.16 -31.65
CA VAL A 17 -33.69 -49.73 -32.02
C VAL A 17 -33.92 -48.87 -30.77
N THR A 18 -34.84 -49.25 -29.88
CA THR A 18 -35.10 -48.52 -28.63
C THR A 18 -33.85 -48.48 -27.73
N PHE A 19 -33.10 -49.58 -27.67
CA PHE A 19 -31.86 -49.65 -26.90
C PHE A 19 -30.77 -48.73 -27.47
N ILE A 20 -30.59 -48.71 -28.80
CA ILE A 20 -29.63 -47.80 -29.46
C ILE A 20 -30.04 -46.34 -29.26
N ALA A 21 -31.33 -46.02 -29.37
CA ALA A 21 -31.84 -44.66 -29.12
C ALA A 21 -31.57 -44.22 -27.68
N LEU A 22 -31.85 -45.09 -26.70
CA LEU A 22 -31.61 -44.81 -25.29
C LEU A 22 -30.11 -44.59 -24.99
N ILE A 23 -29.24 -45.46 -25.51
CA ILE A 23 -27.78 -45.30 -25.37
C ILE A 23 -27.32 -43.99 -25.99
N SER A 24 -27.83 -43.65 -27.17
CA SER A 24 -27.45 -42.42 -27.87
C SER A 24 -27.83 -41.17 -27.06
N ILE A 25 -29.04 -41.15 -26.48
CA ILE A 25 -29.49 -40.06 -25.60
C ILE A 25 -28.61 -39.97 -24.36
N LEU A 26 -28.33 -41.09 -23.69
CA LEU A 26 -27.46 -41.12 -22.51
C LEU A 26 -26.03 -40.66 -22.84
N PHE A 27 -25.52 -41.05 -24.00
CA PHE A 27 -24.20 -40.63 -24.47
C PHE A 27 -24.14 -39.12 -24.71
N ILE A 28 -25.14 -38.56 -25.40
CA ILE A 28 -25.24 -37.10 -25.61
C ILE A 28 -25.33 -36.34 -24.29
N LEU A 29 -26.17 -36.81 -23.35
CA LEU A 29 -26.29 -36.21 -22.02
C LEU A 29 -24.97 -36.28 -21.24
N SER A 30 -24.27 -37.41 -21.32
CA SER A 30 -22.97 -37.59 -20.66
C SER A 30 -21.91 -36.65 -21.23
N LEU A 31 -21.85 -36.49 -22.55
CA LEU A 31 -20.96 -35.53 -23.22
C LEU A 31 -21.28 -34.09 -22.81
N PHE A 32 -22.56 -33.73 -22.79
CA PHE A 32 -23.00 -32.40 -22.38
C PHE A 32 -22.59 -32.08 -20.94
N LEU A 33 -22.81 -33.02 -20.01
CA LEU A 33 -22.40 -32.88 -18.62
C LEU A 33 -20.88 -32.81 -18.48
N ALA A 34 -20.14 -33.70 -19.14
CA ALA A 34 -18.68 -33.73 -19.10
C ALA A 34 -18.08 -32.43 -19.66
N PHE A 35 -18.63 -31.89 -20.75
CA PHE A 35 -18.20 -30.62 -21.32
C PHE A 35 -18.44 -29.45 -20.36
N ASN A 36 -19.64 -29.33 -19.81
CA ASN A 36 -19.97 -28.25 -18.88
C ASN A 36 -19.17 -28.34 -17.57
N TYR A 37 -18.97 -29.54 -17.04
CA TYR A 37 -18.16 -29.78 -15.86
C TYR A 37 -16.70 -29.41 -16.12
N SER A 38 -16.12 -29.87 -17.24
CA SER A 38 -14.74 -29.56 -17.61
C SER A 38 -14.54 -28.06 -17.80
N LYS A 39 -15.45 -27.40 -18.51
CA LYS A 39 -15.40 -25.93 -18.70
C LYS A 39 -15.39 -25.20 -17.36
N LYS A 40 -16.32 -25.55 -16.46
CA LYS A 40 -16.41 -24.93 -15.14
C LYS A 40 -15.18 -25.22 -14.28
N SER A 41 -14.63 -26.42 -14.35
CA SER A 41 -13.42 -26.80 -13.62
C SER A 41 -12.22 -25.96 -14.06
N ILE A 42 -12.00 -25.85 -15.38
CA ILE A 42 -10.91 -25.05 -15.96
C ILE A 42 -11.08 -23.57 -15.63
N GLU A 43 -12.30 -23.04 -15.72
CA GLU A 43 -12.59 -21.65 -15.38
C GLU A 43 -12.27 -21.34 -13.91
N ASN A 44 -12.68 -22.23 -13.00
CA ASN A 44 -12.38 -22.08 -11.58
C ASN A 44 -10.88 -22.13 -11.29
N GLU A 45 -10.16 -23.08 -11.90
CA GLU A 45 -8.70 -23.20 -11.76
C GLU A 45 -8.00 -21.95 -12.30
N PHE A 46 -8.40 -21.46 -13.45
CA PHE A 46 -7.86 -20.21 -14.02
C PHE A 46 -8.11 -18.99 -13.13
N VAL A 47 -9.31 -18.87 -12.53
CA VAL A 47 -9.60 -17.79 -11.58
C VAL A 47 -8.74 -17.92 -10.32
N SER A 48 -8.57 -19.14 -9.80
CA SER A 48 -7.70 -19.41 -8.65
C SER A 48 -6.25 -19.02 -8.94
N GLU A 49 -5.70 -19.46 -10.08
CA GLU A 49 -4.33 -19.13 -10.44
C GLU A 49 -4.13 -17.64 -10.70
N LYS A 50 -5.13 -16.94 -11.25
CA LYS A 50 -5.07 -15.49 -11.39
C LYS A 50 -4.95 -14.78 -10.03
N VAL A 51 -5.63 -15.29 -9.00
CA VAL A 51 -5.51 -14.75 -7.64
C VAL A 51 -4.12 -15.02 -7.09
N ASN A 52 -3.59 -16.25 -7.23
CA ASN A 52 -2.23 -16.60 -6.79
C ASN A 52 -1.18 -15.67 -7.43
N VAL A 53 -1.26 -15.48 -8.75
CA VAL A 53 -0.37 -14.58 -9.49
C VAL A 53 -0.48 -13.15 -8.97
N LEU A 54 -1.69 -12.66 -8.69
CA LEU A 54 -1.89 -11.33 -8.14
C LEU A 54 -1.24 -11.21 -6.75
N GLU A 55 -1.48 -12.17 -5.85
CA GLU A 55 -0.95 -12.19 -4.48
C GLU A 55 0.59 -12.17 -4.48
N GLU A 56 1.22 -13.04 -5.25
CA GLU A 56 2.69 -13.07 -5.36
C GLU A 56 3.24 -11.79 -6.02
N SER A 57 2.53 -11.23 -7.00
CA SER A 57 2.94 -9.97 -7.65
C SER A 57 2.88 -8.76 -6.71
N ILE A 58 1.88 -8.68 -5.81
CA ILE A 58 1.73 -7.55 -4.87
C ILE A 58 2.48 -7.76 -3.55
N LYS A 59 3.00 -8.95 -3.28
CA LYS A 59 3.74 -9.28 -2.06
C LYS A 59 4.88 -8.31 -1.72
N PRO A 60 5.73 -7.85 -2.67
CA PRO A 60 6.75 -6.84 -2.37
C PRO A 60 6.17 -5.49 -1.94
N TYR A 61 5.01 -5.10 -2.50
CA TYR A 61 4.30 -3.89 -2.08
C TYR A 61 3.77 -4.03 -0.65
N ASN A 62 3.14 -5.16 -0.34
CA ASN A 62 2.63 -5.43 1.01
C ASN A 62 3.76 -5.46 2.04
N GLU A 63 4.90 -6.09 1.72
CA GLU A 63 6.08 -6.13 2.59
C GLU A 63 6.64 -4.72 2.84
N PHE A 64 6.75 -3.89 1.80
CA PHE A 64 7.17 -2.50 1.96
C PHE A 64 6.21 -1.72 2.87
N PHE A 65 4.91 -1.82 2.58
CA PHE A 65 3.87 -1.08 3.27
C PHE A 65 3.77 -1.44 4.75
N GLN A 66 3.76 -2.74 5.06
CA GLN A 66 3.53 -3.23 6.42
C GLN A 66 4.79 -3.19 7.28
N ASN A 67 5.97 -3.46 6.71
CA ASN A 67 7.18 -3.66 7.51
C ASN A 67 8.16 -2.48 7.41
N LYS A 68 8.34 -1.91 6.21
CA LYS A 68 9.39 -0.90 5.98
C LYS A 68 8.95 0.53 6.24
N MET A 69 7.68 0.85 6.02
CA MET A 69 7.19 2.19 6.35
C MET A 69 7.22 2.48 7.86
N PRO A 70 6.77 1.58 8.76
CA PRO A 70 6.84 1.85 10.20
C PRO A 70 8.28 1.98 10.72
N GLU A 71 9.26 1.41 10.02
CA GLU A 71 10.69 1.52 10.35
C GLU A 71 11.16 2.97 10.40
N VAL A 72 10.56 3.86 9.61
CA VAL A 72 10.83 5.31 9.63
C VAL A 72 10.57 5.89 11.02
N SER A 73 9.54 5.41 11.71
CA SER A 73 9.23 5.88 13.07
C SER A 73 10.26 5.43 14.10
N TYR A 74 11.04 4.36 13.86
CA TYR A 74 12.10 3.93 14.79
C TYR A 74 13.24 4.95 14.90
N TYR A 75 13.42 5.79 13.88
CA TYR A 75 14.39 6.87 13.92
C TYR A 75 13.93 8.08 14.74
N ASN A 76 12.69 8.10 15.24
CA ASN A 76 12.17 9.12 16.17
C ASN A 76 12.41 10.59 15.77
N GLY A 77 12.42 10.92 14.47
CA GLY A 77 12.69 12.30 14.03
C GLY A 77 14.19 12.64 13.93
N PHE A 78 15.08 11.65 14.01
CA PHE A 78 16.53 11.86 13.94
C PHE A 78 17.14 11.44 12.60
N LEU A 79 16.35 11.30 11.54
CA LEU A 79 16.91 11.09 10.21
C LEU A 79 17.55 12.40 9.74
N ASP A 80 18.86 12.37 9.50
CA ASP A 80 19.52 13.41 8.73
C ASP A 80 19.51 13.07 7.23
N SER A 81 19.87 14.03 6.39
CA SER A 81 19.90 13.83 4.93
C SER A 81 20.77 12.63 4.49
N ALA A 82 21.87 12.37 5.20
CA ALA A 82 22.80 11.28 4.87
C ALA A 82 22.20 9.91 5.21
N THR A 83 21.57 9.78 6.37
CA THR A 83 20.90 8.56 6.83
C THR A 83 19.63 8.31 6.02
N ALA A 84 18.86 9.36 5.73
CA ALA A 84 17.70 9.30 4.85
C ALA A 84 18.09 8.83 3.43
N SER A 85 19.20 9.34 2.87
CA SER A 85 19.71 8.87 1.58
C SER A 85 20.03 7.38 1.60
N LYS A 86 20.80 6.91 2.60
CA LYS A 86 21.16 5.48 2.73
C LYS A 86 19.94 4.58 2.91
N PHE A 87 18.96 5.03 3.70
CA PHE A 87 17.69 4.33 3.86
C PHE A 87 16.97 4.21 2.53
N VAL A 88 16.83 5.32 1.79
CA VAL A 88 16.17 5.35 0.49
C VAL A 88 16.90 4.48 -0.54
N ASP A 89 18.23 4.49 -0.57
CA ASP A 89 19.02 3.67 -1.48
C ASP A 89 18.76 2.18 -1.22
N THR A 90 18.73 1.76 0.05
CA THR A 90 18.48 0.38 0.44
C THR A 90 17.08 -0.09 0.03
N ILE A 91 16.05 0.71 0.31
CA ILE A 91 14.66 0.36 -0.04
C ILE A 91 14.44 0.41 -1.56
N ALA A 92 15.03 1.36 -2.30
CA ALA A 92 14.84 1.50 -3.74
C ALA A 92 15.57 0.40 -4.54
N LEU A 93 16.56 -0.25 -3.93
CA LEU A 93 17.16 -1.47 -4.46
C LEU A 93 16.22 -2.67 -4.26
N LYS A 94 15.66 -2.83 -3.06
CA LYS A 94 14.77 -3.95 -2.73
C LYS A 94 13.38 -3.85 -3.38
N PHE A 95 12.86 -2.63 -3.54
CA PHE A 95 11.52 -2.34 -4.05
C PHE A 95 11.59 -1.45 -5.30
N PRO A 96 11.72 -2.04 -6.50
CA PRO A 96 11.92 -1.30 -7.75
C PRO A 96 10.78 -0.33 -8.12
N PHE A 97 9.59 -0.55 -7.57
CA PHE A 97 8.43 0.32 -7.76
C PHE A 97 8.56 1.67 -7.06
N ILE A 98 9.51 1.85 -6.14
CA ILE A 98 9.81 3.16 -5.56
C ILE A 98 10.66 3.94 -6.57
N SER A 99 10.09 5.00 -7.15
CA SER A 99 10.75 5.80 -8.19
C SER A 99 11.58 6.93 -7.59
N LYS A 100 11.03 7.62 -6.60
CA LYS A 100 11.60 8.79 -5.95
C LYS A 100 11.05 8.91 -4.53
N VAL A 101 11.85 9.45 -3.62
CA VAL A 101 11.43 9.74 -2.25
C VAL A 101 11.72 11.20 -1.96
N LYS A 102 10.74 11.94 -1.43
CA LYS A 102 10.99 13.25 -0.82
C LYS A 102 11.11 13.06 0.69
N PHE A 103 12.13 13.65 1.29
CA PHE A 103 12.36 13.66 2.73
C PHE A 103 12.20 15.10 3.24
N TYR A 104 11.35 15.27 4.24
CA TYR A 104 11.15 16.53 4.94
C TYR A 104 11.73 16.35 6.34
N ASP A 105 12.86 17.01 6.56
CA ASP A 105 13.41 17.29 7.89
C ASP A 105 12.60 18.48 8.42
N SER A 106 11.66 18.22 9.32
CA SER A 106 10.71 19.20 9.83
C SER A 106 10.79 19.34 11.35
N GLU A 107 10.30 20.45 11.86
CA GLU A 107 10.30 20.72 13.28
C GLU A 107 8.95 21.21 13.77
N VAL A 108 8.59 20.74 14.97
CA VAL A 108 7.48 21.24 15.75
C VAL A 108 8.01 22.26 16.75
N ARG A 109 7.36 23.42 16.82
CA ARG A 109 7.75 24.54 17.67
C ARG A 109 6.52 25.16 18.32
N ASN A 110 6.76 25.88 19.42
CA ASN A 110 5.76 26.72 20.06
C ASN A 110 5.82 28.20 19.59
N THR A 111 6.25 28.42 18.35
CA THR A 111 6.39 29.74 17.72
C THR A 111 6.00 29.65 16.25
N PRO A 112 5.29 30.65 15.70
CA PRO A 112 4.85 30.61 14.32
C PRO A 112 5.98 30.39 13.31
N VAL A 113 5.74 29.50 12.34
CA VAL A 113 6.62 29.26 11.19
C VAL A 113 6.01 29.83 9.92
N LYS A 114 6.85 30.32 9.00
CA LYS A 114 6.39 30.94 7.75
C LYS A 114 5.96 29.91 6.71
N ASP A 115 6.78 28.87 6.52
CA ASP A 115 6.65 27.90 5.43
C ASP A 115 6.04 26.56 5.91
N GLY A 116 5.03 26.61 6.78
CA GLY A 116 4.41 25.44 7.38
C GLY A 116 2.99 25.69 7.89
N MET A 117 2.55 24.87 8.84
CA MET A 117 1.23 24.98 9.45
C MET A 117 1.34 25.54 10.87
N ASN A 118 0.49 26.53 11.17
CA ASN A 118 0.35 27.13 12.49
C ASN A 118 -1.07 26.86 13.02
N ALA A 119 -1.19 26.38 14.26
CA ALA A 119 -2.46 26.12 14.94
C ALA A 119 -2.36 26.59 16.40
N GLY A 120 -2.95 27.75 16.72
CA GLY A 120 -2.76 28.37 18.04
C GLY A 120 -1.29 28.75 18.26
N HIS A 121 -0.68 28.22 19.31
CA HIS A 121 0.77 28.36 19.55
C HIS A 121 1.59 27.18 19.05
N PHE A 122 0.96 26.11 18.57
CA PHE A 122 1.63 24.98 17.92
C PHE A 122 1.97 25.36 16.48
N SER A 123 3.15 24.97 16.02
CA SER A 123 3.61 25.22 14.67
C SER A 123 4.45 24.05 14.19
N ILE A 124 4.25 23.61 12.95
CA ILE A 124 5.07 22.57 12.30
C ILE A 124 5.50 23.07 10.93
N GLY A 125 6.79 23.02 10.65
CA GLY A 125 7.37 23.49 9.39
C GLY A 125 8.57 22.66 8.96
N PRO A 126 8.82 22.52 7.65
CA PRO A 126 10.02 21.90 7.16
C PRO A 126 11.21 22.83 7.41
N LYS A 127 12.26 22.30 8.04
CA LYS A 127 13.56 22.95 8.13
C LYS A 127 14.33 22.79 6.82
N SER A 128 14.27 21.59 6.25
CA SER A 128 14.85 21.30 4.95
C SER A 128 14.11 20.19 4.22
N ILE A 129 14.13 20.23 2.88
CA ILE A 129 13.47 19.22 2.05
C ILE A 129 14.49 18.68 1.06
N PHE A 130 14.60 17.37 1.01
CA PHE A 130 15.47 16.64 0.11
C PHE A 130 14.66 15.73 -0.82
N GLN A 131 15.24 15.39 -1.96
CA GLN A 131 14.75 14.32 -2.82
C GLN A 131 15.86 13.33 -3.13
N PHE A 132 15.47 12.06 -3.13
CA PHE A 132 16.33 10.92 -3.38
C PHE A 132 15.68 10.00 -4.41
N GLY A 133 16.49 9.24 -5.16
CA GLY A 133 16.00 8.27 -6.12
C GLY A 133 16.94 8.10 -7.31
N LYS A 134 16.78 6.99 -8.05
CA LYS A 134 17.67 6.61 -9.16
C LYS A 134 17.70 7.62 -10.31
N THR A 135 16.63 8.41 -10.46
CA THR A 135 16.48 9.42 -11.52
C THR A 135 16.75 10.84 -11.03
N VAL A 136 17.10 11.01 -9.76
CA VAL A 136 17.38 12.33 -9.17
C VAL A 136 18.83 12.70 -9.47
N LYS A 137 19.03 13.87 -10.09
CA LYS A 137 20.37 14.41 -10.34
C LYS A 137 21.00 14.93 -9.03
N PRO A 138 22.34 14.83 -8.87
CA PRO A 138 23.01 15.28 -7.65
C PRO A 138 22.79 16.75 -7.29
N ASP A 139 22.65 17.62 -8.30
CA ASP A 139 22.38 19.06 -8.17
C ASP A 139 20.97 19.38 -7.65
N SER A 140 20.07 18.39 -7.68
CA SER A 140 18.66 18.56 -7.37
C SER A 140 18.28 17.91 -6.05
N VAL A 141 19.24 17.41 -5.26
CA VAL A 141 18.96 16.66 -4.02
C VAL A 141 18.32 17.53 -2.95
N LYS A 142 18.74 18.80 -2.80
CA LYS A 142 18.15 19.73 -1.83
C LYS A 142 17.14 20.63 -2.55
N LEU A 143 15.88 20.52 -2.17
CA LEU A 143 14.78 21.29 -2.75
C LEU A 143 14.49 22.57 -1.98
N PHE A 144 14.61 22.52 -0.66
CA PHE A 144 14.26 23.61 0.25
C PHE A 144 15.19 23.68 1.46
N SER A 145 15.43 24.90 1.96
CA SER A 145 15.79 25.14 3.35
C SER A 145 15.22 26.47 3.84
N GLU A 146 15.05 26.63 5.15
CA GLU A 146 14.58 27.88 5.76
C GLU A 146 15.35 29.12 5.31
N SER A 147 16.67 29.00 5.08
CA SER A 147 17.52 30.10 4.61
C SER A 147 17.43 30.39 3.11
N ASP A 148 16.85 29.48 2.32
CA ASP A 148 16.69 29.63 0.87
C ASP A 148 15.38 29.03 0.38
N THR A 149 14.34 29.86 0.40
CA THR A 149 12.95 29.50 0.05
C THR A 149 12.62 29.78 -1.43
N ARG A 150 13.61 30.22 -2.22
CA ARG A 150 13.40 30.76 -3.58
C ARG A 150 13.04 29.70 -4.63
N SER A 151 13.27 28.41 -4.36
CA SER A 151 13.18 27.33 -5.35
C SER A 151 12.01 26.35 -5.16
N PHE A 152 11.34 26.34 -4.00
CA PHE A 152 10.37 25.28 -3.70
C PHE A 152 9.27 25.76 -2.76
N LYS A 153 8.02 25.56 -3.17
CA LYS A 153 6.85 25.70 -2.29
C LYS A 153 6.59 24.37 -1.60
N VAL A 154 6.38 24.43 -0.30
CA VAL A 154 5.97 23.27 0.50
C VAL A 154 4.70 22.68 -0.11
N ASP A 155 4.80 21.41 -0.47
CA ASP A 155 3.81 20.69 -1.26
C ASP A 155 2.54 20.39 -0.43
N ASP A 156 1.43 20.13 -1.11
CA ASP A 156 0.15 19.80 -0.47
C ASP A 156 0.25 18.53 0.40
N ASP A 157 1.21 17.65 0.10
CA ASP A 157 1.52 16.47 0.89
C ASP A 157 1.91 16.80 2.33
N PHE A 158 2.76 17.81 2.52
CA PHE A 158 3.20 18.22 3.86
C PHE A 158 2.04 18.89 4.59
N ASN A 159 1.33 19.81 3.94
CA ASN A 159 0.20 20.51 4.54
C ASN A 159 -0.92 19.53 4.95
N GLY A 160 -1.20 18.52 4.13
CA GLY A 160 -2.16 17.47 4.43
C GLY A 160 -1.77 16.64 5.65
N MET A 161 -0.49 16.26 5.76
CA MET A 161 0.02 15.55 6.94
C MET A 161 0.07 16.41 8.20
N ALA A 162 0.50 17.66 8.08
CA ALA A 162 0.50 18.62 9.18
C ALA A 162 -0.93 18.82 9.73
N LEU A 163 -1.93 18.91 8.84
CA LEU A 163 -3.33 19.00 9.24
C LEU A 163 -3.81 17.75 9.98
N LYS A 164 -3.44 16.56 9.50
CA LYS A 164 -3.75 15.30 10.19
C LYS A 164 -3.13 15.27 11.58
N LEU A 165 -1.86 15.66 11.71
CA LEU A 165 -1.16 15.76 12.99
C LEU A 165 -1.90 16.70 13.96
N VAL A 166 -2.22 17.92 13.52
CA VAL A 166 -2.95 18.89 14.36
C VAL A 166 -4.29 18.34 14.82
N ARG A 167 -5.07 17.74 13.91
CA ARG A 167 -6.37 17.14 14.25
C ARG A 167 -6.25 15.96 15.21
N PHE A 168 -5.20 15.16 15.07
CA PHE A 168 -4.93 14.05 15.96
C PHE A 168 -4.59 14.55 17.37
N ILE A 169 -3.69 15.53 17.49
CA ILE A 169 -3.31 16.14 18.79
C ILE A 169 -4.52 16.81 19.46
N ASP A 170 -5.34 17.53 18.71
CA ASP A 170 -6.54 18.21 19.23
C ASP A 170 -7.52 17.21 19.88
N LYS A 171 -7.73 16.07 19.23
CA LYS A 171 -8.60 14.98 19.70
C LYS A 171 -7.94 14.02 20.69
N LEU A 172 -6.63 14.08 20.86
CA LEU A 172 -5.86 13.12 21.64
C LEU A 172 -6.34 13.09 23.09
N ASP A 173 -6.84 11.94 23.54
CA ASP A 173 -7.00 11.70 24.98
C ASP A 173 -5.65 11.26 25.57
N THR A 174 -5.12 12.06 26.49
CA THR A 174 -3.78 11.81 27.08
C THR A 174 -3.81 10.67 28.10
N ALA A 175 -4.98 10.23 28.55
CA ALA A 175 -5.14 9.12 29.48
C ALA A 175 -5.09 7.75 28.77
N SER A 176 -5.58 7.65 27.53
CA SER A 176 -5.61 6.41 26.75
C SER A 176 -4.39 6.23 25.84
N VAL A 177 -4.16 5.00 25.40
CA VAL A 177 -3.10 4.66 24.44
C VAL A 177 -3.77 4.49 23.07
N PRO A 178 -3.39 5.29 22.06
CA PRO A 178 -3.91 5.14 20.71
C PRO A 178 -3.63 3.75 20.14
N SER A 179 -4.57 3.20 19.38
CA SER A 179 -4.37 1.92 18.70
C SER A 179 -3.35 2.04 17.57
N GLN A 180 -2.72 0.93 17.17
CA GLN A 180 -1.77 0.93 16.05
C GLN A 180 -2.45 1.36 14.73
N GLU A 181 -3.71 0.97 14.52
CA GLU A 181 -4.51 1.35 13.36
C GLU A 181 -4.80 2.86 13.34
N GLU A 182 -5.12 3.42 14.50
CA GLU A 182 -5.34 4.87 14.66
C GLU A 182 -4.06 5.65 14.37
N LEU A 183 -2.92 5.20 14.90
CA LEU A 183 -1.62 5.82 14.59
C LEU A 183 -1.33 5.71 13.09
N PHE A 184 -1.47 4.53 12.50
CA PHE A 184 -1.22 4.36 11.07
C PHE A 184 -2.08 5.29 10.20
N THR A 185 -3.38 5.39 10.51
CA THR A 185 -4.34 6.20 9.75
C THR A 185 -4.08 7.70 9.84
N ASN A 186 -3.65 8.18 11.03
CA ASN A 186 -3.37 9.59 11.26
C ASN A 186 -1.97 10.01 10.77
N PHE A 187 -1.01 9.09 10.76
CA PHE A 187 0.40 9.36 10.41
C PHE A 187 0.80 8.87 9.01
N SER A 188 -0.16 8.43 8.20
CA SER A 188 0.09 8.08 6.80
C SER A 188 -1.02 8.53 5.84
N VAL A 189 -0.68 8.67 4.56
CA VAL A 189 -1.63 8.85 3.45
C VAL A 189 -1.22 7.90 2.33
N VAL A 190 -2.15 7.05 1.90
CA VAL A 190 -1.90 5.99 0.93
C VAL A 190 -2.71 6.28 -0.33
N LEU A 191 -2.02 6.56 -1.42
CA LEU A 191 -2.58 6.76 -2.76
C LEU A 191 -1.97 5.74 -3.72
N SER A 192 -2.61 5.51 -4.86
CA SER A 192 -2.20 4.51 -5.84
C SER A 192 -0.78 4.71 -6.40
N ASN A 193 -0.32 5.96 -6.48
CA ASN A 193 0.99 6.34 -7.03
C ASN A 193 1.93 6.96 -5.99
N LYS A 194 1.50 7.04 -4.72
CA LYS A 194 2.24 7.77 -3.70
C LYS A 194 1.83 7.35 -2.31
N ILE A 195 2.82 7.23 -1.43
CA ILE A 195 2.57 7.02 -0.01
C ILE A 195 3.33 8.06 0.78
N THR A 196 2.62 8.78 1.64
CA THR A 196 3.19 9.74 2.57
C THR A 196 3.17 9.15 3.96
N TYR A 197 4.26 9.28 4.68
CA TYR A 197 4.42 8.80 6.05
C TYR A 197 5.09 9.86 6.90
N LEU A 198 4.51 10.15 8.05
CA LEU A 198 5.06 11.02 9.07
C LEU A 198 5.49 10.13 10.24
N ASN A 199 6.69 10.30 10.77
CA ASN A 199 7.11 9.53 11.94
C ASN A 199 6.12 9.74 13.09
N ILE A 200 5.82 8.70 13.85
CA ILE A 200 4.90 8.79 14.97
C ILE A 200 5.66 9.42 16.15
N PRO A 201 5.23 10.59 16.68
CA PRO A 201 5.87 11.20 17.84
C PRO A 201 5.67 10.32 19.08
N ARG A 202 6.59 10.43 20.04
CA ARG A 202 6.45 9.69 21.30
C ARG A 202 5.27 10.25 22.09
N ARG A 203 4.70 9.42 22.96
CA ARG A 203 3.54 9.82 23.79
C ARG A 203 3.81 11.08 24.62
N GLU A 204 5.01 11.23 25.16
CA GLU A 204 5.38 12.43 25.92
C GLU A 204 5.45 13.68 25.04
N ASP A 205 5.99 13.55 23.83
CA ASP A 205 6.04 14.65 22.86
C ASP A 205 4.60 15.06 22.45
N LEU A 206 3.70 14.09 22.25
CA LEU A 206 2.29 14.34 21.93
C LEU A 206 1.53 15.10 23.03
N LYS A 207 1.83 14.83 24.31
CA LYS A 207 1.25 15.60 25.44
C LYS A 207 1.71 17.06 25.39
N VAL A 208 2.99 17.29 25.14
CA VAL A 208 3.54 18.63 25.00
C VAL A 208 2.93 19.33 23.78
N TYR A 209 2.77 18.64 22.65
CA TYR A 209 2.12 19.20 21.46
C TYR A 209 0.68 19.63 21.75
N LYS A 210 -0.05 18.87 22.58
CA LYS A 210 -1.40 19.26 23.01
C LYS A 210 -1.39 20.51 23.88
N GLU A 211 -0.42 20.64 24.77
CA GLU A 211 -0.23 21.85 25.58
C GLU A 211 0.13 23.07 24.71
N MET A 212 0.96 22.86 23.67
CA MET A 212 1.33 23.87 22.69
C MET A 212 0.13 24.39 21.88
N LEU A 213 -0.91 23.59 21.64
CA LEU A 213 -2.13 24.08 20.98
C LEU A 213 -2.86 25.12 21.83
N GLN A 214 -2.79 24.98 23.16
CA GLN A 214 -3.58 25.77 24.11
C GLN A 214 -2.85 27.01 24.61
N SER A 215 -1.52 26.93 24.77
CA SER A 215 -0.76 27.97 25.43
C SER A 215 0.65 28.12 24.88
N LYS A 216 1.24 29.28 25.17
CA LYS A 216 2.65 29.54 24.92
C LYS A 216 3.49 29.00 26.07
N LEU A 217 4.36 28.04 25.77
CA LEU A 217 5.24 27.38 26.73
C LEU A 217 6.52 28.18 26.99
N ASN A 218 7.07 28.04 28.19
CA ASN A 218 8.35 28.64 28.57
C ASN A 218 9.18 27.63 29.40
N PRO A 219 10.32 27.12 28.88
CA PRO A 219 10.94 27.44 27.59
C PRO A 219 10.10 26.91 26.41
N ALA A 220 10.18 27.58 25.25
CA ALA A 220 9.50 27.16 24.04
C ALA A 220 10.25 25.96 23.41
N PRO A 221 9.73 24.73 23.52
CA PRO A 221 10.46 23.55 23.08
C PRO A 221 10.41 23.40 21.55
N VAL A 222 11.44 22.74 21.00
CA VAL A 222 11.55 22.38 19.58
C VAL A 222 11.75 20.88 19.48
N TYR A 223 10.95 20.22 18.65
CA TYR A 223 11.00 18.79 18.42
C TYR A 223 11.20 18.51 16.95
N GLN A 224 12.02 17.50 16.63
CA GLN A 224 12.23 17.07 15.26
C GLN A 224 11.12 16.13 14.80
N GLN A 225 10.78 16.22 13.53
CA GLN A 225 9.70 15.49 12.90
C GLN A 225 10.11 15.16 11.46
N ASP A 226 10.14 13.88 11.12
CA ASP A 226 10.54 13.37 9.82
C ASP A 226 9.31 12.97 9.01
N MET A 227 9.21 13.47 7.78
CA MET A 227 8.21 13.02 6.82
C MET A 227 8.87 12.47 5.56
N LEU A 228 8.41 11.31 5.09
CA LEU A 228 8.82 10.72 3.83
C LEU A 228 7.63 10.60 2.88
N VAL A 229 7.85 10.97 1.63
CA VAL A 229 6.88 10.82 0.54
C VAL A 229 7.49 9.91 -0.50
N PHE A 230 6.99 8.67 -0.57
CA PHE A 230 7.40 7.66 -1.53
C PHE A 230 6.55 7.79 -2.79
N GLN A 231 7.16 8.13 -3.92
CA GLN A 231 6.51 8.06 -5.23
C GLN A 231 6.62 6.63 -5.76
N LEU A 232 5.47 6.07 -6.12
CA LEU A 232 5.36 4.70 -6.57
C LEU A 232 5.05 4.66 -8.07
N ASP A 233 5.67 3.71 -8.76
CA ASP A 233 5.38 3.37 -10.15
C ASP A 233 4.85 1.94 -10.22
N PRO A 234 3.53 1.75 -10.32
CA PRO A 234 2.92 0.42 -10.38
C PRO A 234 3.43 -0.43 -11.55
N HIS A 235 3.89 0.17 -12.65
CA HIS A 235 4.39 -0.57 -13.82
C HIS A 235 5.72 -1.26 -13.57
N LYS A 236 6.41 -0.91 -12.48
CA LYS A 236 7.66 -1.55 -12.06
C LYS A 236 7.43 -2.72 -11.09
N ILE A 237 6.17 -2.99 -10.70
CA ILE A 237 5.82 -4.22 -10.00
C ILE A 237 5.90 -5.36 -11.01
N LYS A 238 6.74 -6.35 -10.73
CA LYS A 238 6.91 -7.51 -11.61
C LYS A 238 5.73 -8.45 -11.42
N ILE A 239 5.15 -8.90 -12.53
CA ILE A 239 4.18 -9.99 -12.52
C ILE A 239 4.96 -11.29 -12.30
N ILE A 240 4.68 -11.97 -11.20
CA ILE A 240 5.29 -13.27 -10.86
C ILE A 240 4.24 -14.34 -11.17
N ASN A 241 4.48 -15.08 -12.25
CA ASN A 241 3.67 -16.22 -12.66
C ASN A 241 4.56 -17.46 -12.54
N THR A 242 4.45 -18.16 -11.41
CA THR A 242 5.23 -19.38 -11.10
C THR A 242 4.29 -20.57 -11.05
#